data_AF-A0A2E4KIR2-F1
#
_entry.id   AF-A0A2E4KIR2-F1
#
_cell.length_a   1.000
_cell.length_b   1.000
_cell.length_c   1.000
_cell.angle_alpha   90.00
_cell.angle_beta   90.00
_cell.angle_gamma   90.00
#
_symmetry.space_group_name_H-M   'P 1'
#
loop_
_entity.id
_entity.type
_entity.pdbx_description
1 polymer ?
#
loop_
_entity_poly.entity_id
_entity_poly.type
_entity_poly.pdbx_seq_one_letter_code
_entity_poly.pdbx_strand_id
1 'polypeptide(L)'
;MRYFSNFSIILLLLILAVILQITLGALVRITDSGLSCPDWPLCYGLWFPFKERLISMDNVDFFYYQIMLEWIHRLNAALIIAPLTLVLFLKSIIQSPYRKYKNNIIFIGFLVFLQSLLGGLTVIDKNSSWSVALHLSLALIFLFLTIRVFIISAQFKIVLTDKIFYIHSFWLLNSLLVVFITMILGAIVSKSGSALACESWPLCNGDLIP
;
A
#
# COMPACT_ATOMS: atom_id res chain seq x y z
N MET A 1 -29.70 -5.57 16.25
CA MET A 1 -28.47 -5.95 15.53
C MET A 1 -28.37 -5.09 14.27
N ARG A 2 -27.27 -4.35 14.07
CA ARG A 2 -27.05 -3.60 12.83
C ARG A 2 -26.56 -4.59 11.77
N TYR A 3 -27.39 -4.89 10.77
CA TYR A 3 -26.94 -5.66 9.61
C TYR A 3 -26.13 -4.75 8.70
N PHE A 4 -24.85 -5.08 8.47
CA PHE A 4 -24.04 -4.38 7.48
C PHE A 4 -24.60 -4.63 6.09
N SER A 5 -24.65 -3.57 5.27
CA SER A 5 -25.02 -3.73 3.86
C SER A 5 -23.94 -4.52 3.11
N ASN A 6 -24.31 -5.23 2.04
CA ASN A 6 -23.33 -5.92 1.18
C ASN A 6 -22.23 -4.97 0.67
N PHE A 7 -22.53 -3.69 0.47
CA PHE A 7 -21.54 -2.68 0.08
C PHE A 7 -20.53 -2.39 1.20
N SER A 8 -21.01 -2.26 2.44
CA SER A 8 -20.15 -2.06 3.62
C SER A 8 -19.26 -3.28 3.91
N ILE A 9 -19.77 -4.50 3.67
CA ILE A 9 -18.98 -5.73 3.80
C ILE A 9 -17.84 -5.75 2.78
N ILE A 10 -18.10 -5.41 1.51
CA ILE A 10 -17.06 -5.36 0.47
C ILE A 10 -16.01 -4.31 0.80
N LEU A 11 -16.41 -3.14 1.32
CA LEU A 11 -15.46 -2.13 1.80
C LEU A 11 -14.60 -2.65 2.95
N LEU A 12 -15.19 -3.38 3.92
CA LEU A 12 -14.43 -4.00 5.00
C LEU A 12 -13.42 -5.01 4.48
N LEU A 13 -13.82 -5.88 3.55
CA LEU A 13 -12.93 -6.84 2.90
C LEU A 13 -11.79 -6.14 2.15
N LEU A 14 -12.08 -5.04 1.46
CA LEU A 14 -11.06 -4.22 0.78
C LEU A 14 -10.08 -3.62 1.80
N ILE A 15 -10.56 -3.07 2.92
CA ILE A 15 -9.71 -2.53 3.99
C ILE A 15 -8.76 -3.61 4.52
N LEU A 16 -9.27 -4.80 4.83
CA LEU A 16 -8.46 -5.91 5.32
C LEU A 16 -7.43 -6.37 4.28
N ALA A 17 -7.84 -6.47 3.01
CA ALA A 17 -6.95 -6.83 1.91
C ALA A 17 -5.84 -5.81 1.71
N VAL A 18 -6.13 -4.50 1.85
CA VAL A 18 -5.13 -3.44 1.75
C VAL A 18 -4.14 -3.47 2.91
N ILE A 19 -4.61 -3.69 4.13
CA ILE A 19 -3.72 -3.85 5.29
C ILE A 19 -2.79 -5.04 5.05
N LEU A 20 -3.34 -6.19 4.63
CA LEU A 20 -2.53 -7.36 4.28
C LEU A 20 -1.53 -7.05 3.17
N GLN A 21 -1.93 -6.31 2.14
CA GLN A 21 -1.06 -5.92 1.03
C GLN A 21 0.09 -5.02 1.47
N ILE A 22 -0.17 -4.06 2.35
CA ILE A 22 0.86 -3.18 2.93
C ILE A 22 1.84 -4.02 3.76
N THR A 23 1.34 -4.93 4.59
CA THR A 23 2.17 -5.86 5.36
C THR A 23 3.01 -6.75 4.46
N LEU A 24 2.43 -7.28 3.38
CA LEU A 24 3.14 -8.09 2.40
C LEU A 24 4.23 -7.28 1.67
N GLY A 25 3.97 -6.02 1.34
CA GLY A 25 4.99 -5.12 0.80
C GLY A 25 6.14 -4.87 1.77
N ALA A 26 5.84 -4.72 3.07
CA ALA A 26 6.85 -4.63 4.11
C ALA A 26 7.68 -5.93 4.23
N LEU A 27 7.04 -7.10 4.13
CA LEU A 27 7.73 -8.39 4.10
C LEU A 27 8.65 -8.53 2.89
N VAL A 28 8.19 -8.15 1.70
CA VAL A 28 9.01 -8.14 0.47
C VAL A 28 10.26 -7.29 0.67
N ARG A 29 10.13 -6.14 1.35
CA ARG A 29 11.27 -5.26 1.64
C ARG A 29 12.23 -5.86 2.68
N ILE A 30 11.73 -6.33 3.82
CA ILE A 30 12.57 -6.83 4.93
C ILE A 30 13.29 -8.13 4.57
N THR A 31 12.76 -8.89 3.62
CA THR A 31 13.38 -10.13 3.11
C THR A 31 14.28 -9.91 1.88
N ASP A 32 14.56 -8.64 1.54
CA ASP A 32 15.30 -8.22 0.33
C ASP A 32 14.74 -8.81 -0.97
N SER A 33 13.45 -9.13 -0.97
CA SER A 33 12.75 -9.71 -2.12
C SER A 33 12.30 -8.67 -3.14
N GLY A 34 12.39 -7.37 -2.84
CA GLY A 34 11.81 -6.32 -3.69
C GLY A 34 12.48 -6.11 -5.06
N LEU A 35 13.59 -6.80 -5.34
CA LEU A 35 14.28 -6.80 -6.65
C LEU A 35 14.33 -8.19 -7.28
N SER A 36 13.59 -9.15 -6.72
CA SER A 36 13.62 -10.54 -7.14
C SER A 36 12.94 -10.78 -8.48
N CYS A 37 12.01 -9.90 -8.89
CA CYS A 37 11.42 -9.86 -10.21
C CYS A 37 11.94 -8.62 -10.98
N PRO A 38 12.77 -8.79 -12.03
CA PRO A 38 13.47 -7.68 -12.69
C PRO A 38 12.57 -6.80 -13.58
N ASP A 39 11.43 -7.32 -13.98
CA ASP A 39 10.46 -6.70 -14.87
C ASP A 39 9.12 -6.48 -14.16
N TRP A 40 8.23 -5.73 -14.81
CA TRP A 40 6.87 -5.47 -14.36
C TRP A 40 6.00 -5.22 -15.61
N PRO A 41 4.79 -5.80 -15.74
CA PRO A 41 4.00 -6.50 -14.70
C PRO A 41 4.33 -7.99 -14.52
N LEU A 42 5.11 -8.58 -15.43
CA LEU A 42 5.55 -9.97 -15.38
C LEU A 42 6.70 -10.15 -14.38
N CYS A 43 7.11 -11.40 -14.13
CA CYS A 43 8.31 -11.73 -13.37
C CYS A 43 9.16 -12.71 -14.16
N TYR A 44 10.36 -12.30 -14.56
CA TYR A 44 11.20 -12.98 -15.57
C TYR A 44 10.46 -13.22 -16.89
N GLY A 45 9.60 -12.29 -17.32
CA GLY A 45 8.76 -12.45 -18.50
C GLY A 45 7.64 -13.49 -18.35
N LEU A 46 7.43 -14.02 -17.13
CA LEU A 46 6.42 -15.04 -16.84
C LEU A 46 5.25 -14.45 -16.06
N TRP A 47 4.03 -14.89 -16.39
CA TRP A 47 2.84 -14.63 -15.57
C TRP A 47 2.85 -15.42 -14.27
N PHE A 48 3.46 -16.59 -14.27
CA PHE A 48 3.72 -17.42 -13.10
C PHE A 48 5.16 -17.94 -13.20
N PRO A 49 6.07 -17.56 -12.29
CA PRO A 49 7.47 -17.92 -12.43
C PRO A 49 7.72 -19.32 -11.84
N PHE A 50 7.40 -20.33 -12.64
CA PHE A 50 7.62 -21.75 -12.30
C PHE A 50 9.09 -22.03 -12.02
N LYS A 51 9.37 -22.78 -10.96
CA LYS A 51 10.73 -23.12 -10.53
C LYS A 51 11.54 -23.79 -11.65
N GLU A 52 10.92 -24.68 -12.42
CA GLU A 52 11.58 -25.41 -13.51
C GLU A 52 12.06 -24.45 -14.62
N ARG A 53 11.29 -23.41 -14.92
CA ARG A 53 11.68 -22.38 -15.89
C ARG A 53 12.80 -21.49 -15.35
N LEU A 54 12.71 -21.10 -14.08
CA LEU A 54 13.73 -20.24 -13.46
C LEU A 54 15.09 -20.92 -13.37
N ILE A 55 15.14 -22.23 -13.07
CA ILE A 55 16.40 -22.99 -13.03
C ILE A 55 17.08 -23.04 -14.41
N SER A 56 16.29 -23.01 -15.49
CA SER A 56 16.80 -22.99 -16.87
C SER A 56 17.21 -21.60 -17.36
N MET A 57 17.01 -20.54 -16.57
CA MET A 57 17.38 -19.18 -16.92
C MET A 57 18.76 -18.83 -16.37
N ASP A 58 19.56 -18.16 -17.19
CA ASP A 58 20.81 -17.57 -16.74
C ASP A 58 20.54 -16.33 -15.86
N ASN A 59 21.39 -16.09 -14.86
CA ASN A 59 21.37 -14.89 -14.00
C ASN A 59 20.13 -14.74 -13.08
N VAL A 60 19.70 -15.83 -12.44
CA VAL A 60 18.73 -15.78 -11.34
C VAL A 60 19.47 -15.74 -10.00
N ASP A 61 19.69 -14.54 -9.47
CA ASP A 61 20.47 -14.30 -8.24
C ASP A 61 19.66 -14.31 -6.94
N PHE A 62 18.40 -14.77 -7.00
CA PHE A 62 17.47 -14.75 -5.86
C PHE A 62 16.95 -16.15 -5.52
N PHE A 63 16.66 -16.38 -4.25
CA PHE A 63 15.98 -17.59 -3.83
C PHE A 63 14.55 -17.62 -4.38
N TYR A 64 14.07 -18.82 -4.72
CA TYR A 64 12.70 -19.02 -5.22
C TYR A 64 11.62 -18.42 -4.31
N TYR A 65 11.81 -18.46 -2.99
CA TYR A 65 10.85 -17.86 -2.06
C TYR A 65 10.79 -16.33 -2.18
N GLN A 66 11.91 -15.65 -2.46
CA GLN A 66 11.95 -14.19 -2.63
C GLN A 66 11.15 -13.80 -3.88
N ILE A 67 11.41 -14.49 -4.99
CA ILE A 67 10.68 -14.35 -6.26
C ILE A 67 9.18 -14.56 -6.03
N MET A 68 8.81 -15.60 -5.28
CA MET A 68 7.41 -15.88 -4.92
C MET A 68 6.79 -14.81 -4.03
N LEU A 69 7.52 -14.26 -3.05
CA LEU A 69 6.99 -13.20 -2.19
C LEU A 69 6.65 -11.95 -3.01
N GLU A 70 7.55 -11.52 -3.89
CA GLU A 70 7.30 -10.36 -4.75
C GLU A 70 6.17 -10.63 -5.76
N TRP A 71 6.15 -11.82 -6.37
CA TRP A 71 5.09 -12.23 -7.29
C TRP A 71 3.72 -12.30 -6.60
N ILE A 72 3.62 -12.89 -5.39
CA ILE A 72 2.38 -12.96 -4.62
C ILE A 72 1.92 -11.56 -4.21
N HIS A 73 2.85 -10.65 -3.88
CA HIS A 73 2.51 -9.25 -3.65
C HIS A 73 1.83 -8.62 -4.86
N ARG A 74 2.38 -8.79 -6.06
CA ARG A 74 1.77 -8.30 -7.31
C ARG A 74 0.44 -8.98 -7.61
N LEU A 75 0.35 -10.30 -7.42
CA LEU A 75 -0.85 -11.11 -7.66
C LEU A 75 -2.02 -10.66 -6.78
N ASN A 76 -1.79 -10.45 -5.48
CA ASN A 76 -2.84 -10.04 -4.55
C ASN A 76 -3.43 -8.68 -4.90
N ALA A 77 -2.61 -7.74 -5.36
CA ALA A 77 -3.11 -6.46 -5.88
C ALA A 77 -4.04 -6.68 -7.10
N ALA A 78 -3.64 -7.53 -8.04
CA ALA A 78 -4.38 -7.79 -9.27
C ALA A 78 -5.64 -8.64 -9.08
N LEU A 79 -5.63 -9.67 -8.23
CA LEU A 79 -6.73 -10.63 -8.08
C LEU A 79 -7.66 -10.36 -6.90
N ILE A 80 -7.26 -9.54 -5.93
CA ILE A 80 -8.07 -9.25 -4.76
C ILE A 80 -8.46 -7.77 -4.74
N ILE A 81 -7.49 -6.87 -4.69
CA ILE A 81 -7.76 -5.43 -4.51
C ILE A 81 -8.47 -4.83 -5.73
N ALA A 82 -7.98 -5.09 -6.94
CA ALA A 82 -8.57 -4.55 -8.16
C ALA A 82 -10.02 -5.05 -8.39
N PRO A 83 -10.35 -6.35 -8.26
CA PRO A 83 -11.72 -6.83 -8.40
C PRO A 83 -12.67 -6.31 -7.32
N LEU A 84 -12.24 -6.26 -6.05
CA LEU A 84 -13.07 -5.66 -4.98
C LEU A 84 -13.39 -4.19 -5.29
N THR A 85 -12.39 -3.43 -5.73
CA THR A 85 -12.56 -2.03 -6.13
C THR A 85 -13.49 -1.89 -7.34
N LEU A 86 -13.37 -2.77 -8.34
CA LEU A 86 -14.24 -2.80 -9.51
C LEU A 86 -15.69 -3.11 -9.12
N VAL A 87 -15.93 -4.08 -8.25
CA VAL A 87 -17.28 -4.41 -7.77
C VAL A 87 -17.89 -3.22 -7.02
N LEU A 88 -17.11 -2.52 -6.18
CA LEU A 88 -17.57 -1.29 -5.53
C LEU A 88 -17.93 -0.21 -6.55
N PHE A 89 -17.10 -0.04 -7.58
CA PHE A 89 -17.36 0.91 -8.67
C PHE A 89 -18.67 0.58 -9.37
N LEU A 90 -18.85 -0.66 -9.84
CA LEU A 90 -20.08 -1.12 -10.48
C LEU A 90 -21.31 -0.92 -9.59
N LYS A 91 -21.23 -1.26 -8.30
CA LYS A 91 -22.32 -1.00 -7.35
C LYS A 91 -22.63 0.48 -7.19
N SER A 92 -21.61 1.34 -7.15
CA SER A 92 -21.77 2.78 -7.01
C SER A 92 -22.43 3.44 -8.23
N ILE A 93 -22.38 2.82 -9.41
CA ILE A 93 -23.01 3.34 -10.64
C ILE A 93 -24.37 2.71 -10.92
N ILE A 94 -24.55 1.42 -10.66
CA ILE A 94 -25.78 0.66 -11.00
C ILE A 94 -26.83 0.77 -9.89
N GLN A 95 -26.43 0.78 -8.62
CA GLN A 95 -27.39 0.65 -7.51
C GLN A 95 -27.68 2.01 -6.89
N SER A 96 -28.94 2.45 -7.00
CA SER A 96 -29.46 3.72 -6.46
C SER A 96 -28.98 4.07 -5.03
N PRO A 97 -29.05 3.17 -4.03
CA PRO A 97 -28.64 3.51 -2.65
C PRO A 97 -27.14 3.86 -2.51
N TYR A 98 -26.30 3.43 -3.44
CA TYR A 98 -24.84 3.61 -3.39
C TYR A 98 -24.34 4.72 -4.32
N ARG A 99 -25.21 5.34 -5.13
CA ARG A 99 -24.84 6.40 -6.08
C ARG A 99 -24.25 7.64 -5.41
N LYS A 100 -24.63 7.91 -4.16
CA LYS A 100 -24.04 8.98 -3.33
C LYS A 100 -22.55 8.79 -3.03
N TYR A 101 -22.01 7.57 -3.19
CA TYR A 101 -20.59 7.28 -2.98
C TYR A 101 -19.78 7.28 -4.28
N LYS A 102 -20.42 7.44 -5.45
CA LYS A 102 -19.80 7.29 -6.78
C LYS A 102 -18.48 8.04 -6.93
N ASN A 103 -18.45 9.33 -6.59
CA ASN A 103 -17.23 10.14 -6.79
C ASN A 103 -16.07 9.65 -5.90
N ASN A 104 -16.35 9.26 -4.65
CA ASN A 104 -15.33 8.67 -3.77
C ASN A 104 -14.81 7.36 -4.33
N ILE A 105 -15.70 6.50 -4.85
CA ILE A 105 -15.30 5.20 -5.41
C ILE A 105 -14.54 5.35 -6.73
N ILE A 106 -14.90 6.33 -7.58
CA ILE A 106 -14.12 6.68 -8.78
C ILE A 106 -12.70 7.08 -8.38
N PHE A 107 -12.57 7.95 -7.38
CA PHE A 107 -11.27 8.40 -6.91
C PHE A 107 -10.45 7.25 -6.29
N ILE A 108 -11.08 6.39 -5.48
CA ILE A 108 -10.48 5.14 -4.96
C ILE A 108 -10.01 4.25 -6.12
N GLY A 109 -10.81 4.06 -7.17
CA GLY A 109 -10.42 3.32 -8.37
C GLY A 109 -9.21 3.92 -9.09
N PHE A 110 -9.17 5.25 -9.23
CA PHE A 110 -8.01 5.96 -9.77
C PHE A 110 -6.76 5.76 -8.92
N LEU A 111 -6.88 5.77 -7.59
CA LEU A 111 -5.76 5.50 -6.68
C LEU A 111 -5.21 4.07 -6.83
N VAL A 112 -6.05 3.05 -7.05
CA VAL A 112 -5.56 1.67 -7.34
C VAL A 112 -4.73 1.64 -8.61
N PHE A 113 -5.17 2.35 -9.66
CA PHE A 113 -4.41 2.46 -10.90
C PHE A 113 -3.05 3.14 -10.68
N LEU A 114 -3.03 4.29 -10.00
CA LEU A 114 -1.78 4.96 -9.65
C LEU A 114 -0.88 4.11 -8.74
N GLN A 115 -1.45 3.36 -7.80
CA GLN A 115 -0.71 2.45 -6.92
C GLN A 115 0.01 1.38 -7.73
N SER A 116 -0.67 0.80 -8.73
CA SER A 116 -0.09 -0.18 -9.64
C SER A 116 1.07 0.41 -10.45
N LEU A 117 0.92 1.63 -10.97
CA LEU A 117 1.98 2.33 -11.70
C LEU A 117 3.19 2.65 -10.81
N LEU A 118 2.96 3.18 -9.61
CA LEU A 118 4.04 3.45 -8.66
C LEU A 118 4.72 2.17 -8.20
N GLY A 119 3.99 1.05 -8.07
CA GLY A 119 4.59 -0.25 -7.76
C GLY A 119 5.54 -0.72 -8.85
N GLY A 120 5.15 -0.60 -10.12
CA GLY A 120 6.03 -0.86 -11.25
C GLY A 120 7.24 0.09 -11.30
N LEU A 121 7.03 1.38 -11.01
CA LEU A 121 8.11 2.35 -10.90
C LEU A 121 9.11 1.97 -9.80
N THR A 122 8.66 1.50 -8.64
CA THR A 122 9.54 1.05 -7.55
C THR A 122 10.47 -0.09 -7.98
N VAL A 123 9.97 -1.03 -8.79
CA VAL A 123 10.77 -2.13 -9.36
C VAL A 123 11.81 -1.58 -10.34
N ILE A 124 11.35 -0.78 -11.31
CA ILE A 124 12.20 -0.21 -12.38
C ILE A 124 13.28 0.73 -11.80
N ASP A 125 12.93 1.48 -10.75
CA ASP A 125 13.80 2.39 -10.03
C ASP A 125 14.58 1.71 -8.87
N LYS A 126 14.71 0.38 -8.94
CA LYS A 126 15.58 -0.44 -8.07
C LYS A 126 15.38 -0.15 -6.57
N ASN A 127 14.13 -0.06 -6.13
CA ASN A 127 13.77 0.24 -4.74
C ASN A 127 14.45 1.51 -4.19
N SER A 128 14.47 2.60 -4.97
CA SER A 128 14.89 3.89 -4.43
C SER A 128 14.02 4.28 -3.21
N SER A 129 14.62 4.97 -2.24
CA SER A 129 13.92 5.29 -0.99
C SER A 129 12.69 6.18 -1.22
N TRP A 130 12.76 7.09 -2.19
CA TRP A 130 11.67 7.99 -2.51
C TRP A 130 10.52 7.28 -3.24
N SER A 131 10.81 6.36 -4.18
CA SER A 131 9.77 5.63 -4.91
C SER A 131 8.95 4.75 -3.95
N VAL A 132 9.63 4.05 -3.04
CA VAL A 132 8.96 3.22 -2.02
C VAL A 132 8.16 4.08 -1.05
N ALA A 133 8.69 5.22 -0.60
CA ALA A 133 7.97 6.14 0.28
C ALA A 133 6.71 6.70 -0.40
N LEU A 134 6.78 7.10 -1.67
CA LEU A 134 5.62 7.54 -2.44
C LEU A 134 4.60 6.41 -2.61
N HIS A 135 5.04 5.20 -2.97
CA HIS A 135 4.17 4.05 -3.13
C HIS A 135 3.42 3.71 -1.84
N LEU A 136 4.11 3.70 -0.69
CA LEU A 136 3.48 3.46 0.61
C LEU A 136 2.54 4.61 1.01
N SER A 137 2.93 5.87 0.76
CA SER A 137 2.09 7.04 1.07
C SER A 137 0.77 7.02 0.32
N LEU A 138 0.80 6.66 -0.96
CA LEU A 138 -0.40 6.53 -1.79
C LEU A 138 -1.29 5.38 -1.30
N ALA A 139 -0.70 4.25 -0.88
CA ALA A 139 -1.43 3.14 -0.25
C ALA A 139 -2.13 3.56 1.05
N LEU A 140 -1.49 4.39 1.88
CA LEU A 140 -2.09 4.90 3.12
C LEU A 140 -3.25 5.87 2.84
N ILE A 141 -3.13 6.72 1.82
CA ILE A 141 -4.23 7.59 1.37
C ILE A 141 -5.41 6.75 0.87
N PHE A 142 -5.13 5.72 0.06
CA PHE A 142 -6.12 4.77 -0.42
C PHE A 142 -6.87 4.06 0.73
N LEU A 143 -6.12 3.58 1.73
CA LEU A 143 -6.67 2.95 2.94
C LEU A 143 -7.56 3.92 3.72
N PHE A 144 -7.07 5.14 3.98
CA PHE A 144 -7.81 6.18 4.69
C PHE A 144 -9.15 6.51 4.03
N LEU A 145 -9.16 6.72 2.71
CA LEU A 145 -10.37 7.04 1.97
C LEU A 145 -11.36 5.87 1.98
N THR A 146 -10.86 4.64 1.86
CA THR A 146 -11.70 3.44 1.94
C THR A 146 -12.35 3.31 3.33
N ILE A 147 -11.60 3.54 4.41
CA ILE A 147 -12.11 3.56 5.79
C ILE A 147 -13.17 4.66 5.95
N ARG A 148 -12.93 5.86 5.43
CA ARG A 148 -13.90 6.96 5.47
C ARG A 148 -15.23 6.58 4.81
N VAL A 149 -15.18 5.99 3.62
CA VAL A 149 -16.40 5.53 2.93
C VAL A 149 -17.08 4.41 3.72
N PHE A 150 -16.31 3.46 4.27
CA PHE A 150 -16.84 2.39 5.12
C PHE A 150 -17.63 2.95 6.31
N ILE A 151 -17.03 3.86 7.08
CA ILE A 151 -17.63 4.48 8.26
C ILE A 151 -18.97 5.15 7.92
N ILE A 152 -18.99 5.95 6.85
CA ILE A 152 -20.21 6.65 6.39
C ILE A 152 -21.27 5.64 5.90
N SER A 153 -20.85 4.57 5.22
CA SER A 153 -21.77 3.54 4.71
C SER A 153 -22.36 2.66 5.81
N ALA A 154 -21.60 2.38 6.86
CA ALA A 154 -21.99 1.58 8.01
C ALA A 154 -22.85 2.35 9.03
N GLN A 155 -23.20 3.61 8.73
CA GLN A 155 -24.02 4.48 9.57
C GLN A 155 -23.48 4.58 11.01
N PHE A 156 -22.15 4.61 11.17
CA PHE A 156 -21.57 5.03 12.44
C PHE A 156 -21.96 6.50 12.65
N LYS A 157 -22.70 6.78 13.73
CA LYS A 157 -23.05 8.15 14.10
C LYS A 157 -21.76 8.80 14.62
N ILE A 158 -21.03 9.48 13.75
CA ILE A 158 -19.98 10.40 14.18
C ILE A 158 -20.67 11.73 14.47
N VAL A 159 -20.71 12.11 15.75
CA VAL A 159 -21.10 13.47 16.15
C VAL A 159 -19.88 14.35 15.88
N LEU A 160 -19.89 15.04 14.73
CA LEU A 160 -18.89 16.05 14.41
C LEU A 160 -19.35 17.40 14.99
N THR A 161 -18.46 18.13 15.64
CA THR A 161 -18.69 19.50 16.13
C THR A 161 -18.08 20.52 15.14
N ASP A 162 -18.89 21.49 14.71
CA ASP A 162 -18.61 22.34 13.53
C ASP A 162 -17.51 23.43 13.70
N LYS A 163 -17.00 23.67 14.91
CA LYS A 163 -16.11 24.82 15.21
C LYS A 163 -14.62 24.63 14.88
N ILE A 164 -14.22 23.51 14.29
CA ILE A 164 -12.81 23.06 14.27
C ILE A 164 -12.11 23.33 12.91
N PHE A 165 -12.81 23.77 11.87
CA PHE A 165 -12.37 23.54 10.48
C PHE A 165 -11.13 24.33 9.96
N TYR A 166 -10.89 25.57 10.41
CA TYR A 166 -9.86 26.45 9.77
C TYR A 166 -8.43 26.29 10.33
N ILE A 167 -8.26 25.98 11.60
CA ILE A 167 -6.93 25.83 12.23
C ILE A 167 -6.24 24.54 11.75
N HIS A 168 -6.98 23.56 11.24
CA HIS A 168 -6.48 22.22 10.92
C HIS A 168 -5.69 22.11 9.61
N SER A 169 -5.94 22.93 8.59
CA SER A 169 -5.32 22.73 7.26
C SER A 169 -3.80 22.96 7.25
N PHE A 170 -3.30 23.95 8.01
CA PHE A 170 -1.86 24.19 8.14
C PHE A 170 -1.18 23.04 8.90
N TRP A 171 -1.69 22.65 10.06
CA TRP A 171 -1.14 21.55 10.86
C TRP A 171 -1.25 20.21 10.14
N LEU A 172 -2.31 19.98 9.37
CA LEU A 172 -2.48 18.78 8.55
C LEU A 172 -1.39 18.69 7.49
N LEU A 173 -1.17 19.75 6.71
CA LEU A 173 -0.14 19.74 5.67
C LEU A 173 1.26 19.52 6.26
N ASN A 174 1.58 20.21 7.35
CA ASN A 174 2.85 20.02 8.05
C ASN A 174 3.00 18.58 8.59
N SER A 175 1.93 18.00 9.16
CA SER A 175 1.96 16.63 9.65
C SER A 175 2.17 15.62 8.52
N LEU A 176 1.50 15.80 7.38
CA LEU A 176 1.70 14.95 6.20
C LEU A 176 3.12 15.04 5.67
N LEU A 177 3.70 16.25 5.64
CA LEU A 177 5.08 16.45 5.23
C LEU A 177 6.07 15.77 6.19
N VAL A 178 5.87 15.93 7.50
CA VAL A 178 6.70 15.27 8.51
C VAL A 178 6.63 13.75 8.35
N VAL A 179 5.43 13.18 8.24
CA VAL A 179 5.23 11.73 8.04
C VAL A 179 5.95 11.25 6.78
N PHE A 180 5.82 11.99 5.66
CA PHE A 180 6.49 11.64 4.42
C PHE A 180 8.02 11.66 4.55
N ILE A 181 8.58 12.69 5.20
CA ILE A 181 10.02 12.77 5.48
C ILE A 181 10.45 11.62 6.38
N THR A 182 9.70 11.31 7.44
CA THR A 182 9.99 10.17 8.32
C THR A 182 9.97 8.84 7.56
N MET A 183 9.05 8.65 6.62
CA MET A 183 8.99 7.45 5.78
C MET A 183 10.21 7.35 4.86
N ILE A 184 10.67 8.45 4.27
CA ILE A 184 11.90 8.47 3.45
C ILE A 184 13.11 8.12 4.32
N LEU A 185 13.25 8.74 5.50
CA LEU A 185 14.36 8.47 6.41
C LEU A 185 14.38 7.00 6.85
N GLY A 186 13.21 6.45 7.23
CA GLY A 186 13.07 5.03 7.55
C GLY A 186 13.42 4.12 6.37
N ALA A 187 13.03 4.48 5.14
CA ALA A 187 13.41 3.74 3.94
C ALA A 187 14.92 3.79 3.69
N ILE A 188 15.58 4.93 3.90
CA ILE A 188 17.04 5.05 3.78
C ILE A 188 17.73 4.12 4.80
N VAL A 189 17.36 4.20 6.09
CA VAL A 189 17.94 3.37 7.16
C VAL A 189 17.78 1.88 6.87
N SER A 190 16.60 1.46 6.39
CA SER A 190 16.32 0.08 6.01
C SER A 190 17.18 -0.42 4.84
N LYS A 191 17.57 0.46 3.90
CA LYS A 191 18.35 0.09 2.71
C LYS A 191 19.86 0.19 2.93
N SER A 192 20.31 1.09 3.79
CA SER A 192 21.74 1.33 4.04
C SER A 192 22.39 0.29 4.95
N GLY A 193 21.64 -0.69 5.46
CA GLY A 193 22.13 -1.63 6.47
C GLY A 193 22.30 -1.00 7.86
N SER A 194 21.82 0.23 8.07
CA SER A 194 22.02 1.00 9.31
C SER A 194 20.98 0.70 10.39
N ALA A 195 20.08 -0.26 10.17
CA ALA A 195 18.96 -0.56 11.07
C ALA A 195 19.41 -0.97 12.49
N LEU A 196 20.59 -1.58 12.62
CA LEU A 196 21.18 -2.03 13.89
C LEU A 196 22.46 -1.24 14.26
N ALA A 197 22.69 -0.08 13.65
CA ALA A 197 23.90 0.72 13.89
C ALA A 197 23.97 1.30 15.32
N CYS A 198 22.81 1.49 15.96
CA CYS A 198 22.68 1.95 17.34
C CYS A 198 22.11 0.84 18.20
N GLU A 199 22.84 0.41 19.23
CA GLU A 199 22.41 -0.68 20.12
C GLU A 199 21.46 -0.22 21.24
N SER A 200 21.37 1.09 21.49
CA SER A 200 20.57 1.68 22.56
C SER A 200 19.62 2.77 22.06
N TRP A 201 18.67 3.17 22.93
CA TRP A 201 17.78 4.31 22.72
C TRP A 201 17.65 5.08 24.05
N PRO A 202 17.66 6.44 24.05
CA PRO A 202 17.65 7.34 22.90
C PRO A 202 19.04 7.67 22.32
N LEU A 203 20.13 7.29 23.00
CA LEU A 203 21.50 7.52 22.54
C LEU A 203 21.97 6.41 21.60
N CYS A 204 22.87 6.71 20.67
CA CYS A 204 23.54 5.74 19.82
C CYS A 204 24.90 5.39 20.41
N ASN A 205 25.05 4.17 20.95
CA ASN A 205 26.32 3.67 21.51
C ASN A 205 26.93 4.59 22.60
N GLY A 206 26.07 5.26 23.37
CA GLY A 206 26.47 6.20 24.44
C GLY A 206 26.51 7.67 24.03
N ASP A 207 26.49 7.98 22.73
CA ASP A 207 26.54 9.34 22.19
C ASP A 207 25.19 9.80 21.62
N LEU A 208 24.95 11.11 21.62
CA LEU A 208 23.72 11.68 21.05
C LEU A 208 23.72 11.65 19.51
N ILE A 209 24.90 11.73 18.91
CA ILE A 209 25.11 11.71 17.45
C ILE A 209 26.26 10.74 17.16
N PRO A 210 26.01 9.65 16.41
CA PRO A 210 27.02 8.66 16.04
C PRO A 210 27.97 9.11 14.92
#